data_AF-A0A068YLQ2-F1
#
_entry.id   AF-A0A068YLQ2-F1
#
_cell.length_a   1.000
_cell.length_b   1.000
_cell.length_c   1.000
_cell.angle_alpha   90.00
_cell.angle_beta   90.00
_cell.angle_gamma   90.00
#
_symmetry.space_group_name_H-M   'P 1'
#
loop_
_entity.id
_entity.type
_entity.pdbx_description
1 polymer ?
#
loop_
_entity_poly.entity_id
_entity_poly.type
_entity_poly.pdbx_seq_one_letter_code
_entity_poly.pdbx_strand_id
1 'polypeptide(L)' 'MARRKHSAQFRAEVLQACGQTDASVAAIALRNGLNANVVYRWLREEA' A
#
# COMPACT_ATOMS: atom_id res chain seq x y z
N MET A 1 15.83 16.87 5.75
CA MET A 1 14.59 16.86 4.96
C MET A 1 13.96 15.47 5.09
N ALA A 2 13.09 15.28 6.08
CA ALA A 2 12.56 13.97 6.43
C ALA A 2 11.78 13.41 5.24
N ARG A 3 12.26 12.28 4.70
CA ARG A 3 11.46 11.41 3.82
C ARG A 3 10.14 11.22 4.57
N ARG A 4 9.04 11.79 4.06
CA ARG A 4 7.69 11.48 4.56
C ARG A 4 7.50 9.99 4.31
N LYS A 5 8.00 9.16 5.24
CA LYS A 5 7.66 7.75 5.29
C LYS A 5 6.17 7.79 5.47
N HIS A 6 5.43 7.30 4.48
CA HIS A 6 4.02 7.00 4.67
C HIS A 6 3.91 6.29 6.02
N SER A 7 3.10 6.85 6.93
CA SER A 7 2.99 6.36 8.29
C SER A 7 2.75 4.85 8.25
N ALA A 8 3.41 4.08 9.11
CA ALA A 8 3.27 2.62 9.12
C ALA A 8 1.78 2.20 9.20
N GLN A 9 0.96 3.01 9.88
CA GLN A 9 -0.50 2.89 9.91
C GLN A 9 -1.14 2.93 8.52
N PHE A 10 -0.74 3.86 7.67
CA PHE A 10 -1.29 4.01 6.32
C PHE A 10 -0.88 2.85 5.40
N ARG A 11 0.36 2.35 5.52
CA ARG A 11 0.79 1.11 4.87
C ARG A 11 -0.08 -0.07 5.33
N ALA A 12 -0.31 -0.19 6.63
CA ALA A 12 -1.13 -1.25 7.21
C ALA A 12 -2.59 -1.18 6.73
N GLU A 13 -3.19 0.00 6.67
CA GLU A 13 -4.54 0.21 6.12
C GLU A 13 -4.66 -0.25 4.65
N VAL A 14 -3.67 0.10 3.83
CA VAL A 14 -3.62 -0.32 2.41
C VAL A 14 -3.43 -1.83 2.29
N LEU A 15 -2.55 -2.44 3.10
CA LEU A 15 -2.31 -3.89 3.08
C LEU A 15 -3.51 -4.68 3.62
N GLN A 16 -4.19 -4.18 4.65
CA GLN A 16 -5.44 -4.76 5.17
C GLN A 16 -6.54 -4.71 4.12
N ALA A 17 -6.67 -3.58 3.40
CA ALA A 17 -7.59 -3.46 2.27
C ALA A 17 -7.23 -4.44 1.13
N CYS A 18 -5.93 -4.66 0.85
CA CYS A 18 -5.48 -5.66 -0.12
C CYS A 18 -5.78 -7.10 0.32
N GLY A 19 -5.81 -7.37 1.63
CA GLY A 19 -6.13 -8.67 2.20
C GLY A 19 -7.62 -9.02 2.16
N GLN A 20 -8.51 -8.05 1.94
CA GLN A 20 -9.94 -8.30 1.71
C GLN A 20 -10.19 -8.71 0.25
N THR A 21 -9.76 -9.95 -0.07
CA THR A 21 -10.22 -10.97 -1.03
C THR A 21 -10.77 -10.62 -2.43
N ASP A 22 -11.01 -9.36 -2.83
CA ASP A 22 -11.58 -9.07 -4.15
C ASP A 22 -11.07 -7.77 -4.79
N ALA A 23 -10.38 -6.92 -4.02
CA ALA A 23 -9.90 -5.64 -4.50
C ALA A 23 -8.45 -5.73 -4.99
N SER A 24 -8.25 -5.48 -6.30
CA SER A 24 -6.92 -5.45 -6.91
C SER A 24 -6.03 -4.43 -6.19
N VAL A 25 -4.81 -4.84 -5.80
CA VAL A 25 -3.80 -3.98 -5.15
C VAL A 25 -3.63 -2.65 -5.88
N ALA A 26 -3.61 -2.69 -7.22
CA ALA A 26 -3.54 -1.50 -8.06
C ALA A 26 -4.78 -0.59 -7.94
N ALA A 27 -5.99 -1.16 -7.85
CA ALA A 27 -7.23 -0.41 -7.65
C ALA A 27 -7.27 0.24 -6.26
N ILE A 28 -6.79 -0.46 -5.23
CA ILE A 28 -6.69 0.09 -3.87
C ILE A 28 -5.65 1.21 -3.84
N ALA A 29 -4.49 1.02 -4.46
CA ALA A 29 -3.49 2.06 -4.57
C ALA A 29 -4.06 3.30 -5.28
N LEU A 30 -4.72 3.12 -6.43
CA LEU A 30 -5.37 4.21 -7.16
C LEU A 30 -6.45 4.92 -6.34
N ARG A 31 -7.31 4.19 -5.61
CA ARG A 31 -8.32 4.79 -4.70
C ARG A 31 -7.70 5.59 -3.55
N ASN A 32 -6.51 5.20 -3.10
CA ASN A 32 -5.77 5.90 -2.05
C ASN A 32 -4.80 6.97 -2.60
N GLY A 33 -4.81 7.23 -3.92
CA GLY A 33 -3.88 8.17 -4.56
C GLY A 33 -2.42 7.73 -4.52
N LEU A 34 -2.19 6.42 -4.38
CA LEU A 34 -0.87 5.80 -4.30
C LEU A 34 -0.48 5.14 -5.61
N ASN A 35 0.83 5.15 -5.86
CA ASN A 35 1.39 4.38 -6.95
C ASN A 35 1.38 2.89 -6.56
N ALA A 36 0.78 2.04 -7.40
CA ALA A 36 0.76 0.59 -7.19
C ALA A 36 2.18 0.02 -6.99
N ASN A 37 3.20 0.60 -7.63
CA ASN A 37 4.60 0.20 -7.45
C ASN A 37 5.08 0.34 -6.00
N VAL A 38 4.57 1.31 -5.25
CA VAL A 38 4.92 1.48 -3.83
C VAL A 38 4.34 0.32 -3.02
N VAL A 39 3.11 -0.09 -3.31
CA VAL A 39 2.46 -1.22 -2.64
C VAL A 39 3.13 -2.56 -2.99
N TYR A 40 3.50 -2.75 -4.26
CA TYR A 40 4.34 -3.89 -4.67
C TYR A 40 5.68 -3.92 -3.95
N ARG A 41 6.30 -2.75 -3.74
CA ARG A 41 7.57 -2.67 -3.02
C ARG A 41 7.38 -3.04 -1.55
N TRP A 42 6.28 -2.63 -0.91
CA TRP A 42 5.95 -3.03 0.46
C TRP A 42 5.69 -4.53 0.57
N LEU A 43 4.91 -5.10 -0.35
CA LEU A 43 4.65 -6.55 -0.41
C LEU A 43 5.95 -7.34 -0.57
N ARG A 44 6.93 -6.81 -1.32
CA ARG A 44 8.25 -7.44 -1.50
C ARG A 44 9.19 -7.24 -0.31
N GLU A 45 9.09 -6.14 0.42
CA GLU A 45 9.86 -5.89 1.65
C GLU A 45 9.32 -6.68 2.86
N GLU A 46 8.08 -7.18 2.80
CA GLU A 46 7.44 -7.98 3.85
C GLU A 46 7.54 -9.50 3.61
N ALA A 47 8.04 -9.92 2.45
CA ALA A 47 8.34 -11.31 2.09
C ALA A 47 9.79 -11.67 2.43
#